data_AF-A0A2E0AKA9-F1
#
_entry.id   AF-A0A2E0AKA9-F1
#
_cell.length_a   1.000
_cell.length_b   1.000
_cell.length_c   1.000
_cell.angle_alpha   90.00
_cell.angle_beta   90.00
_cell.angle_gamma   90.00
#
_symmetry.space_group_name_H-M   'P 1'
#
loop_
_entity.id
_entity.type
_entity.pdbx_description
1 polymer ?
#
loop_
_entity_poly.entity_id
_entity_poly.type
_entity_poly.pdbx_seq_one_letter_code
_entity_poly.pdbx_strand_id
1 'polypeptide(L)'
;MADAQLSQPTFQQAMEISAAWLQRWENEEISDEVLADRIGEMVASRDGARGFFVVSLAGDSALMDRLPDPVVGQLRSAGAGVVDLSVRNLAMSTAMAVHHQRSGDSSQQAGSERVTSRCTELLRLLEPELVKQRLEQLLEGCDNRGEDAGFLKRWGYDEVQKRAISASALAVADA
;
A
#
# COMPACT_ATOMS: atom_id res chain seq x y z
N MET A 1 -35.16 14.49 -9.35
CA MET A 1 -33.75 14.92 -9.29
C MET A 1 -32.94 13.66 -9.45
N ALA A 2 -32.21 13.52 -10.56
CA ALA A 2 -31.37 12.36 -10.77
C ALA A 2 -30.16 12.51 -9.84
N ASP A 3 -29.99 11.59 -8.90
CA ASP A 3 -28.71 11.37 -8.24
C ASP A 3 -27.68 11.15 -9.34
N ALA A 4 -26.81 12.14 -9.54
CA ALA A 4 -25.60 11.92 -10.31
C ALA A 4 -24.77 10.94 -9.49
N GLN A 5 -24.87 9.66 -9.84
CA GLN A 5 -23.92 8.65 -9.39
C GLN A 5 -22.53 9.21 -9.69
N LEU A 6 -21.82 9.67 -8.67
CA LEU A 6 -20.45 10.14 -8.80
C LEU A 6 -19.65 8.97 -9.36
N SER A 7 -19.33 9.03 -10.66
CA SER A 7 -18.55 8.00 -11.32
C SER A 7 -17.26 7.82 -10.53
N GLN A 8 -16.94 6.58 -10.16
CA GLN A 8 -15.70 6.26 -9.46
C GLN A 8 -14.51 6.83 -10.24
N PRO A 9 -13.51 7.43 -9.56
CA PRO A 9 -12.38 8.00 -10.23
C PRO A 9 -11.60 6.90 -10.97
N THR A 10 -11.13 7.22 -12.18
CA THR A 10 -10.12 6.40 -12.84
C THR A 10 -8.83 6.39 -12.03
N PHE A 11 -7.94 5.43 -12.27
CA PHE A 11 -6.65 5.36 -11.59
C PHE A 11 -5.86 6.69 -11.68
N GLN A 12 -5.81 7.31 -12.85
CA GLN A 12 -5.10 8.58 -13.06
C GLN A 12 -5.74 9.73 -12.25
N GLN A 13 -7.06 9.84 -12.29
CA GLN A 13 -7.79 10.84 -11.51
C GLN A 13 -7.59 10.63 -10.00
N ALA A 14 -7.58 9.37 -9.55
CA ALA A 14 -7.35 9.03 -8.16
C ALA A 14 -5.95 9.49 -7.69
N MET A 15 -4.92 9.36 -8.52
CA MET A 15 -3.59 9.88 -8.22
C MET A 15 -3.60 11.41 -8.09
N GLU A 16 -4.18 12.12 -9.06
CA GLU A 16 -4.23 13.60 -9.06
C GLU A 16 -5.01 14.13 -7.86
N ILE A 17 -6.16 13.54 -7.56
CA ILE A 17 -6.99 13.89 -6.41
C ILE A 17 -6.25 13.62 -5.11
N SER A 18 -5.58 12.46 -4.99
CA SER A 18 -4.82 12.10 -3.79
C SER A 18 -3.68 13.10 -3.55
N ALA A 19 -2.90 13.44 -4.58
CA ALA A 19 -1.83 14.42 -4.46
C ALA A 19 -2.34 15.79 -3.98
N ALA A 20 -3.47 16.25 -4.53
CA ALA A 20 -4.08 17.50 -4.11
C ALA A 20 -4.57 17.45 -2.66
N TRP A 21 -5.16 16.35 -2.20
CA TRP A 21 -5.59 16.21 -0.81
C TRP A 21 -4.44 16.19 0.18
N LEU A 22 -3.36 15.46 -0.12
CA LEU A 22 -2.18 15.41 0.74
C LEU A 22 -1.56 16.80 0.90
N GLN A 23 -1.41 17.55 -0.21
CA GLN A 23 -0.91 18.92 -0.15
C GLN A 23 -1.78 19.83 0.72
N ARG A 24 -3.12 19.74 0.57
CA ARG A 24 -4.05 20.54 1.37
C ARG A 24 -4.02 20.17 2.85
N TRP A 25 -3.85 18.89 3.16
CA TRP A 25 -3.71 18.43 4.53
C TRP A 25 -2.39 18.90 5.17
N GLU A 26 -1.29 18.83 4.43
CA GLU A 26 0.02 19.34 4.87
C GLU A 26 0.03 20.85 5.09
N ASN A 27 -0.73 21.58 4.29
CA ASN A 27 -0.96 23.02 4.44
C ASN A 27 -1.98 23.36 5.55
N GLU A 28 -2.47 22.36 6.31
CA GLU A 28 -3.50 22.52 7.34
C GLU A 28 -4.84 23.10 6.83
N GLU A 29 -5.11 23.00 5.52
CA GLU A 29 -6.35 23.48 4.90
C GLU A 29 -7.53 22.52 5.08
N ILE A 30 -7.26 21.26 5.42
CA ILE A 30 -8.25 20.24 5.76
C ILE A 30 -7.81 19.48 7.00
N SER A 31 -8.76 19.12 7.87
CA SER A 31 -8.48 18.35 9.08
C SER A 31 -8.28 16.86 8.79
N ASP A 32 -7.83 16.12 9.80
CA ASP A 32 -7.67 14.67 9.76
C ASP A 32 -8.99 13.96 9.43
N GLU A 33 -10.11 14.42 9.98
CA GLU A 33 -11.44 13.85 9.74
C GLU A 33 -11.90 14.07 8.29
N VAL A 34 -11.69 15.28 7.77
CA VAL A 34 -12.04 15.61 6.38
C VAL A 34 -11.19 14.81 5.40
N LEU A 35 -9.90 14.62 5.70
CA LEU A 35 -9.03 13.77 4.90
C LEU A 35 -9.48 12.30 4.97
N ALA A 36 -9.80 11.81 6.17
CA ALA A 36 -10.21 10.44 6.39
C ALA A 36 -11.48 10.10 5.60
N ASP A 37 -12.53 10.91 5.68
CA ASP A 37 -13.78 10.67 4.94
C ASP A 37 -13.53 10.56 3.42
N ARG A 38 -12.70 11.46 2.89
CA ARG A 38 -12.31 11.47 1.47
C ARG A 38 -11.49 10.23 1.07
N ILE A 39 -10.56 9.81 1.92
CA ILE A 39 -9.78 8.58 1.71
C ILE A 39 -10.71 7.37 1.72
N GLY A 40 -11.65 7.30 2.66
CA GLY A 40 -12.65 6.23 2.76
C GLY A 40 -13.42 6.03 1.45
N GLU A 41 -13.92 7.13 0.88
CA GLU A 41 -14.59 7.10 -0.44
C GLU A 41 -13.64 6.67 -1.57
N MET A 42 -12.40 7.18 -1.56
CA MET A 42 -11.39 6.87 -2.58
C MET A 42 -11.05 5.38 -2.60
N VAL A 43 -10.80 4.79 -1.43
CA VAL A 43 -10.35 3.39 -1.34
C VAL A 43 -11.50 2.37 -1.48
N ALA A 44 -12.75 2.83 -1.53
CA ALA A 44 -13.91 1.98 -1.78
C ALA A 44 -13.94 1.38 -3.21
N SER A 45 -13.13 1.92 -4.12
CA SER A 45 -12.96 1.40 -5.48
C SER A 45 -11.54 0.91 -5.71
N ARG A 46 -11.37 -0.08 -6.60
CA ARG A 46 -10.04 -0.63 -6.93
C ARG A 46 -9.10 0.42 -7.51
N ASP A 47 -9.58 1.22 -8.47
CA ASP A 47 -8.75 2.22 -9.13
C ASP A 47 -8.47 3.41 -8.21
N GLY A 48 -9.44 3.81 -7.39
CA GLY A 48 -9.25 4.80 -6.34
C GLY A 48 -8.20 4.39 -5.32
N ALA A 49 -8.31 3.18 -4.75
CA ALA A 49 -7.34 2.65 -3.81
C ALA A 49 -5.92 2.55 -4.40
N ARG A 50 -5.80 2.08 -5.65
CA ARG A 50 -4.51 2.03 -6.36
C ARG A 50 -3.90 3.42 -6.54
N GLY A 51 -4.70 4.39 -6.98
CA GLY A 51 -4.22 5.76 -7.20
C GLY A 51 -3.77 6.41 -5.90
N PHE A 52 -4.54 6.23 -4.83
CA PHE A 52 -4.18 6.69 -3.49
C PHE A 52 -2.85 6.10 -3.03
N PHE A 53 -2.70 4.77 -3.06
CA PHE A 53 -1.48 4.13 -2.55
C PHE A 53 -0.23 4.44 -3.35
N VAL A 54 -0.33 4.61 -4.68
CA VAL A 54 0.82 5.03 -5.49
C VAL A 54 1.35 6.39 -5.03
N VAL A 55 0.46 7.32 -4.72
CA VAL A 55 0.85 8.67 -4.26
C VAL A 55 1.30 8.66 -2.81
N SER A 56 0.52 8.07 -1.91
CA SER A 56 0.77 8.16 -0.47
C SER A 56 1.97 7.33 -0.01
N LEU A 57 2.21 6.15 -0.60
CA LEU A 57 3.32 5.30 -0.20
C LEU A 57 4.66 5.78 -0.78
N ALA A 58 4.69 6.13 -2.07
CA ALA A 58 5.94 6.45 -2.76
C ALA A 58 6.31 7.95 -2.67
N GLY A 59 5.32 8.83 -2.50
CA GLY A 59 5.53 10.27 -2.43
C GLY A 59 6.20 10.73 -1.13
N ASP A 60 6.51 12.02 -1.07
CA ASP A 60 7.21 12.64 0.07
C ASP A 60 6.28 13.11 1.19
N SER A 61 4.97 12.85 1.05
CA SER A 61 4.00 13.22 2.06
C SER A 61 4.27 12.51 3.39
N ALA A 62 4.05 13.23 4.49
CA ALA A 62 4.20 12.71 5.85
C ALA A 62 3.06 11.77 6.27
N LEU A 63 1.97 11.69 5.50
CA LEU A 63 0.76 10.95 5.88
C LEU A 63 1.07 9.50 6.30
N MET A 64 1.88 8.79 5.51
CA MET A 64 2.18 7.37 5.78
C MET A 64 3.22 7.15 6.88
N ASP A 65 3.94 8.21 7.27
CA ASP A 65 4.89 8.18 8.40
C ASP A 65 4.22 8.60 9.72
N ARG A 66 3.05 9.25 9.62
CA ARG A 66 2.23 9.69 10.74
C ARG A 66 0.75 9.60 10.36
N LEU A 67 0.21 8.38 10.34
CA LEU A 67 -1.19 8.13 10.02
C LEU A 67 -2.09 8.62 11.17
N PRO A 68 -3.01 9.58 10.92
CA PRO A 68 -4.00 9.97 11.91
C PRO A 68 -5.01 8.84 12.19
N ASP A 69 -5.48 8.73 13.44
CA ASP A 69 -6.43 7.70 13.85
C ASP A 69 -7.71 7.65 12.99
N PRO A 70 -8.31 8.79 12.56
CA PRO A 70 -9.46 8.75 11.65
C PRO A 70 -9.15 8.08 10.31
N VAL A 71 -7.95 8.34 9.75
CA VAL A 71 -7.50 7.74 8.49
C VAL A 71 -7.26 6.25 8.66
N VAL A 72 -6.65 5.83 9.77
CA VAL A 72 -6.50 4.40 10.11
C VAL A 72 -7.86 3.72 10.18
N GLY A 73 -8.84 4.34 10.82
CA GLY A 73 -10.21 3.83 10.91
C GLY A 73 -10.86 3.59 9.55
N GLN A 74 -10.67 4.52 8.61
CA GLN A 74 -11.21 4.40 7.24
C GLN A 74 -10.50 3.31 6.43
N LEU A 75 -9.16 3.26 6.48
CA LEU A 75 -8.38 2.22 5.78
C LEU A 75 -8.67 0.81 6.31
N ARG A 76 -8.84 0.68 7.64
CA ARG A 76 -9.26 -0.56 8.30
C ARG A 76 -10.67 -0.98 7.85
N SER A 77 -11.61 -0.05 7.82
CA SER A 77 -13.00 -0.30 7.41
C SER A 77 -13.14 -0.67 5.93
N ALA A 78 -12.22 -0.22 5.08
CA ALA A 78 -12.17 -0.59 3.66
C ALA A 78 -11.80 -2.07 3.42
N GLY A 79 -11.26 -2.76 4.44
CA GLY A 79 -11.15 -4.22 4.47
C GLY A 79 -10.21 -4.82 3.43
N ALA A 80 -10.63 -5.96 2.86
CA ALA A 80 -9.76 -6.86 2.10
C ALA A 80 -9.08 -6.22 0.88
N GLY A 81 -9.72 -5.26 0.23
CA GLY A 81 -9.14 -4.57 -0.93
C GLY A 81 -7.91 -3.73 -0.56
N VAL A 82 -7.97 -3.02 0.56
CA VAL A 82 -6.84 -2.27 1.10
C VAL A 82 -5.74 -3.22 1.56
N VAL A 83 -6.09 -4.30 2.28
CA VAL A 83 -5.12 -5.31 2.73
C VAL A 83 -4.38 -5.95 1.55
N ASP A 84 -5.07 -6.39 0.49
CA ASP A 84 -4.41 -6.98 -0.69
C ASP A 84 -3.45 -6.00 -1.35
N LEU A 85 -3.85 -4.74 -1.52
CA LEU A 85 -2.98 -3.72 -2.10
C LEU A 85 -1.76 -3.43 -1.22
N SER A 86 -1.93 -3.34 0.10
CA SER A 86 -0.81 -3.15 1.04
C SER A 86 0.18 -4.31 0.99
N VAL A 87 -0.29 -5.56 0.98
CA VAL A 87 0.57 -6.76 0.86
C VAL A 87 1.29 -6.81 -0.49
N ARG A 88 0.61 -6.47 -1.60
CA ARG A 88 1.26 -6.41 -2.92
C ARG A 88 2.31 -5.31 -2.97
N ASN A 89 2.04 -4.13 -2.43
CA ASN A 89 3.02 -3.04 -2.38
C ASN A 89 4.22 -3.41 -1.51
N LEU A 90 4.02 -4.10 -0.38
CA LEU A 90 5.10 -4.64 0.45
C LEU A 90 6.01 -5.57 -0.39
N ALA A 91 5.41 -6.55 -1.09
CA ALA A 91 6.16 -7.50 -1.90
C ALA A 91 6.92 -6.83 -3.05
N MET A 92 6.26 -5.95 -3.80
CA MET A 92 6.86 -5.26 -4.95
C MET A 92 8.01 -4.35 -4.52
N SER A 93 7.80 -3.52 -3.48
CA SER A 93 8.83 -2.60 -2.99
C SER A 93 10.02 -3.33 -2.37
N THR A 94 9.78 -4.42 -1.62
CA THR A 94 10.86 -5.27 -1.09
C THR A 94 11.71 -5.86 -2.22
N ALA A 95 11.07 -6.39 -3.27
CA ALA A 95 11.79 -6.93 -4.42
C ALA A 95 12.61 -5.86 -5.17
N MET A 96 12.07 -4.63 -5.25
CA MET A 96 12.74 -3.52 -5.90
C MET A 96 13.90 -2.95 -5.08
N ALA A 97 13.83 -2.96 -3.76
CA ALA A 97 14.97 -2.62 -2.91
C ALA A 97 16.18 -3.52 -3.22
N VAL A 98 15.97 -4.84 -3.31
CA VAL A 98 17.01 -5.81 -3.70
C VAL A 98 17.52 -5.55 -5.13
N HIS A 99 16.62 -5.24 -6.07
CA HIS A 99 17.02 -4.93 -7.45
C HIS A 99 17.91 -3.68 -7.53
N HIS A 100 17.49 -2.58 -6.92
CA HIS A 100 18.23 -1.32 -6.93
C HIS A 100 19.57 -1.44 -6.19
N GLN A 101 19.61 -2.20 -5.09
CA GLN A 101 20.86 -2.52 -4.39
C GLN A 101 21.87 -3.19 -5.33
N ARG A 102 21.46 -4.20 -6.10
CA ARG A 102 22.34 -4.90 -7.05
C ARG A 102 22.81 -4.01 -8.20
N SER A 103 21.97 -3.07 -8.61
CA SER A 103 22.27 -2.10 -9.65
C SER A 103 23.13 -0.92 -9.15
N GLY A 104 23.38 -0.83 -7.83
CA GLY A 104 24.12 0.27 -7.22
C GLY A 104 23.34 1.60 -7.18
N ASP A 105 22.02 1.56 -7.35
CA ASP A 105 21.16 2.76 -7.35
C ASP A 105 20.63 3.03 -5.93
N SER A 106 21.45 3.70 -5.13
CA SER A 106 21.13 3.95 -3.71
C SER A 106 19.90 4.83 -3.51
N SER A 107 19.60 5.74 -4.45
CA SER A 107 18.43 6.62 -4.34
C SER A 107 17.14 5.83 -4.54
N GLN A 108 17.09 5.01 -5.60
CA GLN A 108 15.91 4.17 -5.87
C GLN A 108 15.76 3.04 -4.83
N GLN A 109 16.88 2.54 -4.30
CA GLN A 109 16.87 1.60 -3.18
C GLN A 109 16.18 2.23 -1.97
N ALA A 110 16.62 3.42 -1.54
CA ALA A 110 16.04 4.12 -0.39
C ALA A 110 14.54 4.40 -0.58
N GLY A 111 14.12 4.78 -1.79
CA GLY A 111 12.70 4.94 -2.11
C GLY A 111 11.90 3.63 -1.96
N SER A 112 12.47 2.50 -2.40
CA SER A 112 11.84 1.18 -2.27
C SER A 112 11.76 0.71 -0.82
N GLU A 113 12.81 0.95 -0.03
CA GLU A 113 12.85 0.65 1.40
C GLU A 113 11.84 1.50 2.19
N ARG A 114 11.67 2.78 1.83
CA ARG A 114 10.64 3.65 2.41
C ARG A 114 9.23 3.09 2.18
N VAL A 115 8.91 2.69 0.94
CA VAL A 115 7.61 2.06 0.64
C VAL A 115 7.43 0.75 1.43
N THR A 116 8.48 -0.06 1.52
CA THR A 116 8.46 -1.31 2.30
C THR A 116 8.09 -1.03 3.76
N SER A 117 8.80 -0.09 4.40
CA SER A 117 8.56 0.29 5.80
C SER A 117 7.14 0.81 6.01
N ARG A 118 6.65 1.71 5.13
CA ARG A 118 5.29 2.25 5.21
C ARG A 118 4.22 1.17 5.05
N CYS A 119 4.44 0.18 4.18
CA CYS A 119 3.53 -0.96 4.05
C CYS A 119 3.54 -1.83 5.31
N THR A 120 4.70 -2.09 5.89
CA THR A 120 4.83 -2.87 7.13
C THR A 120 4.03 -2.21 8.27
N GLU A 121 4.22 -0.91 8.51
CA GLU A 121 3.49 -0.20 9.56
C GLU A 121 1.99 -0.12 9.26
N LEU A 122 1.60 0.15 8.01
CA LEU A 122 0.19 0.15 7.63
C LEU A 122 -0.46 -1.20 7.91
N LEU A 123 0.16 -2.32 7.52
CA LEU A 123 -0.41 -3.66 7.72
C LEU A 123 -0.64 -3.98 9.20
N ARG A 124 0.22 -3.52 10.11
CA ARG A 124 0.02 -3.66 11.57
C ARG A 124 -1.21 -2.90 12.08
N LEU A 125 -1.62 -1.85 11.37
CA LEU A 125 -2.76 -1.01 11.71
C LEU A 125 -4.07 -1.43 11.03
N LEU A 126 -4.07 -2.44 10.16
CA LEU A 126 -5.27 -2.94 9.48
C LEU A 126 -5.93 -4.09 10.26
N GLU A 127 -6.99 -4.68 9.68
CA GLU A 127 -7.72 -5.80 10.28
C GLU A 127 -6.83 -7.05 10.43
N PRO A 128 -6.50 -7.50 11.66
CA PRO A 128 -5.44 -8.48 11.88
C PRO A 128 -5.67 -9.82 11.18
N GLU A 129 -6.91 -10.31 11.16
CA GLU A 129 -7.23 -11.61 10.55
C GLU A 129 -7.12 -11.55 9.02
N LEU A 130 -7.55 -10.44 8.40
CA LEU A 130 -7.40 -10.25 6.95
C LEU A 130 -5.92 -10.14 6.57
N VAL A 131 -5.13 -9.41 7.38
CA VAL A 131 -3.69 -9.25 7.17
C VAL A 131 -2.99 -10.59 7.29
N LYS A 132 -3.26 -11.36 8.35
CA LYS A 132 -2.69 -12.68 8.57
C LYS A 132 -2.96 -13.61 7.38
N GLN A 133 -4.22 -13.78 7.00
CA GLN A 133 -4.61 -14.65 5.89
C GLN A 133 -3.92 -14.24 4.58
N ARG A 134 -3.85 -12.93 4.31
CA ARG A 134 -3.24 -12.42 3.09
C ARG A 134 -1.73 -12.60 3.07
N LEU A 135 -1.05 -12.43 4.21
CA LEU A 135 0.39 -12.66 4.34
C LEU A 135 0.75 -14.14 4.23
N GLU A 136 -0.05 -15.04 4.81
CA GLU A 136 0.11 -16.50 4.64
C GLU A 136 0.07 -16.89 3.15
N GLN A 137 -0.89 -16.35 2.39
CA GLN A 137 -0.95 -16.56 0.93
C GLN A 137 0.29 -16.05 0.19
N LEU A 138 0.84 -14.90 0.60
CA LEU A 138 2.08 -14.36 0.01
C LEU A 138 3.28 -15.25 0.33
N LEU A 139 3.38 -15.76 1.56
CA LEU A 139 4.44 -16.66 2.01
C LEU A 139 4.39 -17.99 1.24
N GLU A 140 3.21 -18.59 1.07
CA GLU A 140 3.05 -19.76 0.19
C GLU A 140 3.49 -19.47 -1.24
N GLY A 141 3.16 -18.28 -1.75
CA GLY A 141 3.62 -17.80 -3.05
C GLY A 141 5.14 -17.82 -3.17
N CYS A 142 5.85 -17.37 -2.12
CA CYS A 142 7.31 -17.35 -2.10
C CYS A 142 7.92 -18.76 -2.13
N ASP A 143 7.19 -19.77 -1.66
CA ASP A 143 7.52 -21.20 -1.81
C ASP A 143 7.10 -21.78 -3.19
N ASN A 144 6.65 -20.94 -4.12
CA ASN A 144 6.08 -21.32 -5.42
C ASN A 144 4.79 -22.15 -5.31
N ARG A 145 4.00 -21.93 -4.26
CA ARG A 145 2.71 -22.58 -4.01
C ARG A 145 1.58 -21.55 -3.88
N GLY A 146 0.34 -22.02 -3.84
CA GLY A 146 -0.82 -21.16 -3.59
C GLY A 146 -1.10 -20.14 -4.69
N GLU A 147 -1.98 -19.19 -4.38
CA GLU A 147 -2.55 -18.25 -5.36
C GLU A 147 -1.54 -17.19 -5.84
N ASP A 148 -0.64 -16.75 -4.96
CA ASP A 148 0.33 -15.69 -5.27
C ASP A 148 1.59 -16.19 -6.01
N ALA A 149 1.78 -17.51 -6.17
CA ALA A 149 2.86 -18.03 -7.02
C ALA A 149 2.79 -17.47 -8.45
N GLY A 150 1.57 -17.34 -9.00
CA GLY A 150 1.35 -16.72 -10.30
C GLY A 150 1.70 -15.22 -10.32
N PHE A 151 1.40 -14.50 -9.24
CA PHE A 151 1.78 -13.10 -9.09
C PHE A 151 3.30 -12.92 -9.09
N LEU A 152 4.02 -13.64 -8.23
CA LEU A 152 5.48 -13.53 -8.11
C LEU A 152 6.19 -13.97 -9.41
N LYS A 153 5.67 -15.02 -10.08
CA LYS A 153 6.19 -15.48 -11.38
C LYS A 153 5.97 -14.45 -12.49
N ARG A 154 4.81 -13.78 -12.55
CA ARG A 154 4.54 -12.74 -13.56
C ARG A 154 5.53 -11.58 -13.48
N TRP A 155 5.97 -11.23 -12.28
CA TRP A 155 6.96 -10.17 -12.07
C TRP A 155 8.41 -10.65 -12.16
N GLY A 156 8.64 -11.95 -12.30
CA GLY A 156 9.97 -12.52 -12.50
C GLY A 156 10.87 -12.45 -11.26
N TYR A 157 10.31 -12.44 -10.06
CA TYR A 157 11.11 -12.35 -8.83
C TYR A 157 11.96 -13.60 -8.61
N ASP A 158 13.25 -13.39 -8.36
CA ASP A 158 14.19 -14.48 -8.07
C ASP A 158 14.15 -14.93 -6.60
N GLU A 159 14.92 -15.98 -6.28
CA GLU A 159 14.93 -16.58 -4.95
C GLU A 159 15.43 -15.65 -3.84
N VAL A 160 16.31 -14.70 -4.15
CA VAL A 160 16.76 -13.72 -3.15
C VAL A 160 15.68 -12.66 -2.92
N GLN A 161 15.00 -12.22 -3.98
CA GLN A 161 13.85 -11.31 -3.85
C GLN A 161 12.71 -11.99 -3.07
N LYS A 162 12.38 -13.25 -3.36
CA LYS A 162 11.36 -14.01 -2.60
C LYS A 162 11.72 -14.14 -1.12
N ARG A 163 12.99 -14.47 -0.81
CA ARG A 163 13.45 -14.53 0.60
C ARG A 163 13.30 -13.18 1.30
N ALA A 164 13.64 -12.08 0.62
CA ALA A 164 13.46 -10.74 1.16
C ALA A 164 11.96 -10.44 1.40
N ILE A 165 11.09 -10.76 0.44
CA ILE A 165 9.63 -10.62 0.57
C ILE A 165 9.12 -11.40 1.78
N SER A 166 9.53 -12.66 1.95
CA SER A 166 9.13 -13.48 3.11
C SER A 166 9.60 -12.86 4.42
N ALA A 167 10.82 -12.33 4.48
CA ALA A 167 11.32 -11.64 5.66
C ALA A 167 10.49 -10.39 6.00
N SER A 168 10.18 -9.55 5.01
CA SER A 168 9.29 -8.39 5.19
C SER A 168 7.89 -8.79 5.64
N ALA A 169 7.33 -9.87 5.09
CA ALA A 169 6.01 -10.39 5.49
C ALA A 169 6.00 -10.88 6.94
N LEU A 170 7.03 -11.61 7.37
CA LEU A 170 7.17 -12.09 8.76
C LEU A 170 7.36 -10.92 9.74
N ALA A 171 8.09 -9.88 9.34
CA ALA A 171 8.30 -8.69 10.18
C ALA A 171 7.01 -7.93 10.52
N VAL A 172 5.93 -8.12 9.75
CA VAL A 172 4.60 -7.58 10.10
C VAL A 172 4.03 -8.28 11.34
N ALA A 173 4.28 -9.58 11.49
CA ALA A 173 3.74 -10.42 12.56
C ALA A 173 4.53 -10.36 13.88
N ASP A 174 5.78 -9.87 13.85
CA ASP A 174 6.69 -9.80 15.00
C ASP A 174 6.49 -8.57 15.92
N ALA A 175 5.41 -7.80 15.73
CA ALA A 175 5.13 -6.56 16.47
C ALA A 175 4.08 -6.71 17.57
#